data_AF-A0A396Z4Z0-F1
#
_entry.id   AF-A0A396Z4Z0-F1
#
_cell.length_a   1.000
_cell.length_b   1.000
_cell.length_c   1.000
_cell.angle_alpha   90.00
_cell.angle_beta   90.00
_cell.angle_gamma   90.00
#
_symmetry.space_group_name_H-M   'P 1'
#
loop_
_entity.id
_entity.type
_entity.pdbx_description
1 polymer ?
#
loop_
_entity_poly.entity_id
_entity_poly.type
_entity_poly.pdbx_seq_one_letter_code
_entity_poly.pdbx_strand_id
1 'polypeptide(L)'
;MPFQEGKNYFFILANPDSIVRFTSKVEPFYDFSKKEIEDLPFLFASPGIVPRFLYSVDWNRTHYPSKTIDSQTYLSFENGRIRSSMERFLQNTIELTKEGSFPINQNPYLPLGKFPIRLSRAEGEFTTIGTVVSGNFTLYRQNRNKTISTRYLSLKDIVNPELSEAEVEKKIESLYFDQKSKNYLFRLVKILFAGTPAEEQTIVSNLFSHEPEFAVFLRDQIFKIEILPLIHGPFLNRILTTMDERIIRFSYPKLSPPVKAMIEKNISKNKLKNILDSPPKKPELGESLEETIEKEIFRNFSRKIYYETGIFPIYRERIDESKLDPSQSIETQFQSVQRTERFNLQIEGTPAIVLYAITENKILFQVTEWIEIVRMDNLISKRERDEQFFLKIPPGRILEIPFFPEFRLLCGAGITSERKTFEFCLLGFDY
;
A
#
# COMPACT_ATOMS: atom_id res chain seq x y z
N MET A 1 7.76 -13.23 -5.71
CA MET A 1 6.93 -13.50 -4.50
C MET A 1 5.97 -12.33 -4.32
N PRO A 2 4.74 -12.54 -3.82
CA PRO A 2 3.76 -11.47 -3.66
C PRO A 2 4.00 -10.58 -2.44
N PHE A 3 4.97 -10.93 -1.59
CA PHE A 3 5.48 -10.12 -0.50
C PHE A 3 7.00 -9.98 -0.69
N GLN A 4 7.51 -8.75 -0.58
CA GLN A 4 8.92 -8.42 -0.68
C GLN A 4 9.28 -7.51 0.51
N GLU A 5 10.35 -7.86 1.21
CA GLU A 5 10.92 -7.05 2.29
C GLU A 5 11.86 -5.99 1.69
N GLY A 6 11.59 -4.71 1.93
CA GLY A 6 12.51 -3.60 1.68
C GLY A 6 13.20 -3.11 2.96
N LYS A 7 14.03 -2.07 2.89
CA LYS A 7 14.73 -1.54 4.06
C LYS A 7 13.77 -0.86 5.02
N ASN A 8 12.87 -0.02 4.52
CA ASN A 8 11.95 0.80 5.32
C ASN A 8 10.49 0.41 5.18
N TYR A 9 10.13 -0.31 4.12
CA TYR A 9 8.78 -0.73 3.81
C TYR A 9 8.71 -2.23 3.48
N PHE A 10 7.53 -2.82 3.69
CA PHE A 10 7.16 -4.07 3.04
C PHE A 10 6.38 -3.76 1.78
N PHE A 11 6.74 -4.43 0.69
CA PHE A 11 6.08 -4.35 -0.59
C PHE A 11 5.16 -5.54 -0.77
N ILE A 12 3.89 -5.24 -0.98
CA ILE A 12 2.87 -6.23 -1.30
C ILE A 12 2.68 -6.14 -2.81
N LEU A 13 3.11 -7.16 -3.53
CA LEU A 13 3.00 -7.31 -4.98
C LEU A 13 1.82 -8.21 -5.35
N ALA A 14 0.81 -8.26 -4.49
CA ALA A 14 -0.39 -9.06 -4.64
C ALA A 14 -1.19 -8.66 -5.88
N ASN A 15 -1.87 -9.64 -6.46
CA ASN A 15 -2.83 -9.47 -7.55
C ASN A 15 -4.07 -10.36 -7.27
N PRO A 16 -5.13 -10.31 -8.09
CA PRO A 16 -6.31 -11.13 -7.87
C PRO A 16 -6.04 -12.65 -7.79
N ASP A 17 -4.95 -13.13 -8.38
CA ASP A 17 -4.54 -14.55 -8.35
C ASP A 17 -3.57 -14.90 -7.22
N SER A 18 -2.99 -13.90 -6.56
CA SER A 18 -1.91 -14.05 -5.59
C SER A 18 -2.19 -13.15 -4.39
N ILE A 19 -3.00 -13.67 -3.47
CA ILE A 19 -3.43 -13.00 -2.25
C ILE A 19 -2.38 -13.17 -1.16
N VAL A 20 -2.01 -12.07 -0.51
CA VAL A 20 -1.15 -12.06 0.65
C VAL A 20 -2.00 -11.92 1.91
N ARG A 21 -1.82 -12.85 2.85
CA ARG A 21 -2.35 -12.76 4.21
C ARG A 21 -1.19 -12.53 5.15
N PHE A 22 -1.24 -11.47 5.95
CA PHE A 22 -0.33 -11.31 7.07
C PHE A 22 -1.09 -10.76 8.27
N THR A 23 -0.57 -11.06 9.47
CA THR A 23 -1.05 -10.42 10.69
C THR A 23 -0.18 -9.20 10.92
N SER A 24 -0.80 -8.06 11.24
CA SER A 24 -0.07 -6.86 11.61
C SER A 24 -0.59 -6.30 12.91
N LYS A 25 0.28 -5.60 13.63
CA LYS A 25 -0.04 -4.92 14.87
C LYS A 25 0.62 -3.55 14.84
N VAL A 26 -0.15 -2.52 15.22
CA VAL A 26 0.35 -1.15 15.38
C VAL A 26 1.30 -1.11 16.57
N GLU A 27 2.58 -1.02 16.26
CA GLU A 27 3.69 -1.04 17.22
C GLU A 27 4.79 -0.12 16.70
N PRO A 28 4.55 1.20 16.66
CA PRO A 28 5.50 2.15 16.08
C PRO A 28 6.82 2.13 16.84
N PHE A 29 7.93 2.17 16.10
CA PHE A 29 9.28 2.23 16.67
C PHE A 29 9.55 3.59 17.33
N TYR A 30 8.99 4.66 16.77
CA TYR A 30 9.04 6.01 17.34
C TYR A 30 7.79 6.29 18.20
N ASP A 31 7.82 7.38 18.97
CA ASP A 31 6.75 7.79 19.91
C ASP A 31 5.51 8.36 19.19
N PHE A 32 5.11 7.77 18.08
CA PHE A 32 3.90 8.15 17.34
C PHE A 32 2.64 7.71 18.09
N SER A 33 1.60 8.53 18.02
CA SER A 33 0.30 8.18 18.57
C SER A 33 -0.28 6.97 17.84
N LYS A 34 -0.47 5.85 18.56
CA LYS A 34 -1.10 4.64 18.00
C LYS A 34 -2.51 4.89 17.45
N LYS A 35 -3.19 5.93 17.94
CA LYS A 35 -4.54 6.31 17.49
C LYS A 35 -4.54 6.95 16.09
N GLU A 36 -3.41 7.47 15.64
CA GLU A 36 -3.22 8.13 14.34
C GLU A 36 -2.66 7.17 13.28
N ILE A 37 -2.46 5.90 13.65
CA ILE A 37 -1.97 4.85 12.75
C ILE A 37 -3.17 3.97 12.38
N GLU A 38 -3.43 3.86 11.10
CA GLU A 38 -4.53 3.06 10.58
C GLU A 38 -4.29 1.56 10.76
N ASP A 39 -5.35 0.80 11.07
CA ASP A 39 -5.28 -0.66 11.04
C ASP A 39 -5.22 -1.16 9.60
N LEU A 40 -4.20 -1.97 9.31
CA LEU A 40 -4.02 -2.59 8.00
C LEU A 40 -5.02 -3.73 7.78
N PRO A 41 -5.49 -3.95 6.54
CA PRO A 41 -6.29 -5.11 6.22
C PRO A 41 -5.48 -6.40 6.42
N PHE A 42 -6.17 -7.50 6.73
CA PHE A 42 -5.52 -8.81 6.91
C PHE A 42 -5.30 -9.57 5.59
N LEU A 43 -5.99 -9.16 4.51
CA LEU A 43 -5.84 -9.71 3.16
C LEU A 43 -5.55 -8.62 2.15
N PHE A 44 -4.54 -8.85 1.32
CA PHE A 44 -4.18 -7.99 0.20
C PHE A 44 -4.28 -8.76 -1.11
N ALA A 45 -5.02 -8.21 -2.08
CA ALA A 45 -5.06 -8.68 -3.47
C ALA A 45 -4.77 -7.55 -4.47
N SER A 46 -4.14 -6.49 -3.97
CA SER A 46 -3.65 -5.37 -4.76
C SER A 46 -2.31 -4.92 -4.20
N PRO A 47 -1.54 -4.16 -5.00
CA PRO A 47 -0.30 -3.57 -4.53
C PRO A 47 -0.50 -2.76 -3.24
N GLY A 48 0.43 -2.90 -2.31
CA GLY A 48 0.40 -2.21 -1.02
C GLY A 48 1.80 -1.91 -0.52
N ILE A 49 1.91 -0.87 0.30
CA ILE A 49 3.17 -0.40 0.87
C ILE A 49 2.95 -0.23 2.37
N VAL A 50 3.70 -0.98 3.18
CA VAL A 50 3.55 -1.00 4.63
C VAL A 50 4.83 -0.51 5.31
N PRO A 51 4.80 0.62 6.04
CA PRO A 51 5.97 1.13 6.75
C PRO A 51 6.44 0.19 7.87
N ARG A 52 7.70 -0.25 7.80
CA ARG A 52 8.29 -1.13 8.82
C ARG A 52 8.50 -0.45 10.16
N PHE A 53 8.52 0.87 10.20
CA PHE A 53 8.68 1.63 11.44
C PHE A 53 7.35 1.87 12.19
N LEU A 54 6.21 1.46 11.63
CA LEU A 54 4.89 1.60 12.27
C LEU A 54 4.28 0.28 12.74
N TYR A 55 4.63 -0.83 12.11
CA TYR A 55 3.96 -2.11 12.31
C TYR A 55 4.95 -3.23 12.59
N SER A 56 4.57 -4.14 13.49
CA SER A 56 5.11 -5.50 13.51
C SER A 56 4.26 -6.39 12.60
N VAL A 57 4.87 -7.23 11.77
CA VAL A 57 4.19 -8.06 10.78
C VAL A 57 4.59 -9.52 10.95
N ASP A 58 3.60 -10.42 11.02
CA ASP A 58 3.82 -11.86 10.94
C ASP A 58 3.41 -12.36 9.55
N TRP A 59 4.39 -12.86 8.79
CA TRP A 59 4.15 -13.41 7.47
C TRP A 59 4.98 -14.69 7.26
N ASN A 60 4.34 -15.73 6.76
CA ASN A 60 4.96 -17.02 6.43
C ASN A 60 5.88 -17.57 7.54
N ARG A 61 5.40 -17.56 8.79
CA ARG A 61 6.11 -18.00 10.01
C ARG A 61 7.31 -17.15 10.43
N THR A 62 7.57 -16.05 9.73
CA THR A 62 8.59 -15.08 10.12
C THR A 62 7.91 -13.91 10.80
N HIS A 63 8.39 -13.59 12.01
CA HIS A 63 8.01 -12.37 12.72
C HIS A 63 8.96 -11.25 12.30
N TYR A 64 8.40 -10.16 11.82
CA TYR A 64 9.12 -8.95 11.49
C TYR A 64 8.74 -7.85 12.49
N PRO A 65 9.58 -7.55 13.50
CA PRO A 65 9.30 -6.48 14.44
C PRO A 65 9.38 -5.12 13.74
N SER A 66 8.75 -4.11 14.34
CA SER A 66 8.98 -2.74 13.88
C SER A 66 10.42 -2.33 14.13
N LYS A 67 10.96 -1.47 13.26
CA LYS A 67 12.36 -1.04 13.32
C LYS A 67 12.54 0.42 12.94
N THR A 68 13.69 0.99 13.28
CA THR A 68 14.08 2.34 12.85
C THR A 68 14.11 2.46 11.34
N ILE A 69 13.86 3.67 10.84
CA ILE A 69 14.16 4.03 9.46
C ILE A 69 15.67 3.92 9.25
N ASP A 70 16.03 3.25 8.16
CA ASP A 70 17.37 3.05 7.66
C ASP A 70 17.60 4.00 6.47
N SER A 71 18.59 4.88 6.62
CA SER A 71 19.05 5.79 5.57
C SER A 71 20.55 5.68 5.47
N GLN A 72 21.09 5.84 4.26
CA GLN A 72 22.54 5.86 4.10
C GLN A 72 23.14 7.13 4.72
N THR A 73 24.46 7.11 4.92
CA THR A 73 25.22 8.26 5.42
C THR A 73 24.98 9.50 4.56
N TYR A 74 24.71 10.63 5.23
CA TYR A 74 24.63 11.94 4.61
C TYR A 74 25.96 12.33 3.95
N LEU A 75 25.88 12.93 2.77
CA LEU A 75 27.02 13.48 2.04
C LEU A 75 26.93 15.01 2.10
N SER A 76 27.94 15.64 2.71
CA SER A 76 28.04 17.10 2.78
C SER A 76 28.70 17.65 1.51
N PHE A 77 28.22 18.79 1.03
CA PHE A 77 28.86 19.53 -0.07
C PHE A 77 29.41 20.84 0.46
N GLU A 78 30.74 20.94 0.52
CA GLU A 78 31.46 22.10 1.07
C GLU A 78 32.64 22.44 0.17
N ASN A 79 32.81 23.73 -0.15
CA ASN A 79 33.93 24.24 -0.95
C ASN A 79 34.12 23.48 -2.28
N GLY A 80 33.02 23.13 -2.93
CA GLY A 80 33.03 22.40 -4.20
C GLY A 80 33.30 20.90 -4.08
N ARG A 81 33.42 20.35 -2.86
CA ARG A 81 33.74 18.93 -2.63
C ARG A 81 32.64 18.21 -1.85
N ILE A 82 32.45 16.95 -2.17
CA ILE A 82 31.54 16.04 -1.46
C ILE A 82 32.33 15.31 -0.37
N ARG A 83 31.84 15.35 0.86
CA ARG A 83 32.46 14.68 2.00
C ARG A 83 31.45 13.75 2.68
N SER A 84 31.86 12.51 2.87
CA SER A 84 31.18 11.55 3.75
C SER A 84 31.75 11.66 5.16
N SER A 85 30.93 11.40 6.19
CA SER A 85 31.41 11.30 7.58
C SER A 85 32.29 10.05 7.81
N MET A 86 32.19 9.04 6.93
CA MET A 86 33.10 7.89 6.91
C MET A 86 34.51 8.28 6.45
N GLU A 87 35.55 7.60 6.91
CA GLU A 87 36.94 7.87 6.49
C GLU A 87 37.16 7.72 4.97
N ARG A 88 36.44 6.80 4.31
CA ARG A 88 36.51 6.57 2.86
C ARG A 88 35.13 6.28 2.28
N PHE A 89 34.93 6.62 1.00
CA PHE A 89 33.80 6.11 0.22
C PHE A 89 33.94 4.60 0.03
N LEU A 90 32.82 3.90 -0.14
CA LEU A 90 32.83 2.47 -0.46
C LEU A 90 33.54 2.24 -1.80
N GLN A 91 34.32 1.16 -1.93
CA GLN A 91 35.15 0.87 -3.13
C GLN A 91 34.38 0.91 -4.46
N ASN A 92 33.09 0.62 -4.42
CA ASN A 92 32.22 0.57 -5.60
C ASN A 92 31.43 1.86 -5.82
N THR A 93 31.76 2.94 -5.10
CA THR A 93 31.07 4.21 -5.28
C THR A 93 31.51 4.85 -6.60
N ILE A 94 30.54 5.13 -7.46
CA ILE A 94 30.76 5.77 -8.76
C ILE A 94 29.90 7.02 -8.89
N GLU A 95 30.44 8.08 -9.46
CA GLU A 95 29.66 9.21 -9.98
C GLU A 95 29.11 8.85 -11.36
N LEU A 96 27.82 9.14 -11.58
CA LEU A 96 27.14 8.96 -12.85
C LEU A 96 26.94 10.32 -13.50
N THR A 97 27.56 10.53 -14.67
CA THR A 97 27.39 11.75 -15.48
C THR A 97 26.82 11.41 -16.85
N LYS A 98 26.58 12.43 -17.69
CA LYS A 98 26.21 12.23 -19.09
C LYS A 98 27.34 11.61 -19.91
N GLU A 99 28.59 11.90 -19.55
CA GLU A 99 29.78 11.41 -20.26
C GLU A 99 30.19 9.99 -19.86
N GLY A 100 29.72 9.48 -18.71
CA GLY A 100 30.04 8.12 -18.28
C GLY A 100 29.90 7.88 -16.79
N SER A 101 30.59 6.85 -16.30
CA SER A 101 30.64 6.47 -14.88
C SER A 101 32.07 6.57 -14.37
N PHE A 102 32.28 7.24 -13.24
CA PHE A 102 33.61 7.58 -12.72
C PHE A 102 33.79 7.10 -11.27
N PRO A 103 34.83 6.31 -10.95
CA PRO A 103 35.04 5.79 -9.60
C PRO A 103 35.49 6.89 -8.61
N ILE A 104 34.95 6.82 -7.39
CA ILE A 104 35.27 7.74 -6.30
C ILE A 104 36.26 7.07 -5.34
N ASN A 105 37.54 7.47 -5.43
CA ASN A 105 38.64 6.85 -4.69
C ASN A 105 39.14 7.66 -3.48
N GLN A 106 38.59 8.85 -3.25
CA GLN A 106 39.06 9.79 -2.22
C GLN A 106 37.90 10.44 -1.47
N ASN A 107 38.13 10.79 -0.19
CA ASN A 107 37.23 11.60 0.63
C ASN A 107 38.05 12.74 1.25
N PRO A 108 37.75 14.03 1.00
CA PRO A 108 36.64 14.55 0.19
C PRO A 108 36.85 14.36 -1.31
N TYR A 109 35.74 14.17 -2.04
CA TYR A 109 35.69 13.96 -3.47
C TYR A 109 35.35 15.26 -4.22
N LEU A 110 36.00 15.51 -5.36
CA LEU A 110 35.65 16.61 -6.26
C LEU A 110 34.73 16.06 -7.37
N PRO A 111 33.43 16.43 -7.39
CA PRO A 111 32.50 15.95 -8.41
C PRO A 111 32.87 16.47 -9.80
N LEU A 112 32.59 15.64 -10.81
CA LEU A 112 32.81 15.95 -12.22
C LEU A 112 31.57 16.61 -12.84
N GLY A 113 30.38 16.22 -12.39
CA GLY A 113 29.11 16.73 -12.84
C GLY A 113 28.69 18.04 -12.18
N LYS A 114 27.62 18.62 -12.73
CA LYS A 114 26.88 19.73 -12.09
C LYS A 114 25.70 19.17 -11.31
N PHE A 115 25.15 19.98 -10.42
CA PHE A 115 23.91 19.63 -9.75
C PHE A 115 22.77 19.35 -10.75
N PRO A 116 21.91 18.36 -10.49
CA PRO A 116 22.01 17.40 -9.39
C PRO A 116 23.12 16.36 -9.61
N ILE A 117 23.99 16.15 -8.63
CA ILE A 117 25.12 15.20 -8.72
C ILE A 117 24.62 13.83 -8.30
N ARG A 118 24.74 12.84 -9.18
CA ARG A 118 24.25 11.47 -8.93
C ARG A 118 25.40 10.51 -8.69
N LEU A 119 25.34 9.82 -7.55
CA LEU A 119 26.28 8.79 -7.14
C LEU A 119 25.55 7.44 -7.10
N SER A 120 26.19 6.37 -7.54
CA SER A 120 25.80 4.99 -7.24
C SER A 120 26.73 4.46 -6.16
N ARG A 121 26.18 3.99 -5.04
CA ARG A 121 26.95 3.53 -3.87
C ARG A 121 27.05 2.01 -3.78
N ALA A 122 26.07 1.33 -4.37
CA ALA A 122 26.01 -0.11 -4.57
C ALA A 122 25.08 -0.41 -5.75
N GLU A 123 24.97 -1.67 -6.16
CA GLU A 123 24.02 -2.07 -7.19
C GLU A 123 22.59 -1.73 -6.77
N GLY A 124 21.92 -0.89 -7.56
CA GLY A 124 20.55 -0.44 -7.28
C GLY A 124 20.42 0.64 -6.20
N GLU A 125 21.53 1.15 -5.65
CA GLU A 125 21.52 2.19 -4.61
C GLU A 125 22.14 3.50 -5.10
N PHE A 126 21.33 4.54 -5.19
CA PHE A 126 21.70 5.86 -5.70
C PHE A 126 21.58 6.94 -4.63
N THR A 127 22.50 7.91 -4.64
CA THR A 127 22.37 9.17 -3.90
C THR A 127 22.48 10.32 -4.87
N THR A 128 21.47 11.19 -4.89
CA THR A 128 21.48 12.42 -5.67
C THR A 128 21.61 13.60 -4.72
N ILE A 129 22.64 14.42 -4.92
CA ILE A 129 22.88 15.65 -4.16
C ILE A 129 22.33 16.81 -4.98
N GLY A 130 21.53 17.68 -4.36
CA GLY A 130 20.92 18.83 -5.02
C GLY A 130 19.58 18.52 -5.69
N THR A 131 19.01 19.57 -6.31
CA THR A 131 17.72 19.53 -7.00
C THR A 131 17.91 19.63 -8.52
N VAL A 132 16.90 19.20 -9.29
CA VAL A 132 16.89 19.38 -10.77
C VAL A 132 16.82 20.86 -11.15
N VAL A 133 16.01 21.64 -10.44
CA VAL A 133 15.80 23.07 -10.69
C VAL A 133 16.14 23.89 -9.44
N SER A 134 16.76 25.04 -9.67
CA SER A 134 17.11 26.04 -8.65
C SER A 134 16.74 27.45 -9.13
N GLY A 135 16.52 28.39 -8.21
CA GLY A 135 16.07 29.76 -8.54
C GLY A 135 14.56 29.84 -8.76
N ASN A 136 14.13 30.76 -9.61
CA ASN A 136 12.71 30.98 -9.94
C ASN A 136 12.30 30.11 -11.13
N PHE A 137 11.14 29.46 -11.03
CA PHE A 137 10.61 28.61 -12.09
C PHE A 137 9.09 28.56 -12.07
N THR A 138 8.52 28.18 -13.21
CA THR A 138 7.08 28.10 -13.41
C THR A 138 6.65 26.65 -13.59
N LEU A 139 5.57 26.25 -12.92
CA LEU A 139 4.88 24.99 -13.19
C LEU A 139 3.39 25.20 -13.43
N TYR A 140 2.77 24.24 -14.10
CA TYR A 140 1.34 24.25 -14.38
C TYR A 140 0.63 23.28 -13.44
N ARG A 141 -0.17 23.83 -12.53
CA ARG A 141 -0.94 23.08 -11.54
C ARG A 141 -2.20 22.49 -12.17
N GLN A 142 -2.46 21.23 -11.85
CA GLN A 142 -3.72 20.55 -12.06
C GLN A 142 -4.17 19.95 -10.72
N ASN A 143 -5.46 19.94 -10.46
CA ASN A 143 -6.00 19.26 -9.28
C ASN A 143 -6.36 17.82 -9.66
N ARG A 144 -6.00 16.86 -8.82
CA ARG A 144 -6.40 15.45 -8.97
C ARG A 144 -7.07 14.96 -7.70
N ASN A 145 -8.03 14.06 -7.86
CA ASN A 145 -8.71 13.44 -6.73
C ASN A 145 -7.75 12.47 -6.03
N LYS A 146 -7.57 12.64 -4.73
CA LYS A 146 -6.88 11.70 -3.84
C LYS A 146 -7.79 10.50 -3.68
N THR A 147 -7.34 9.36 -4.18
CA THR A 147 -8.12 8.12 -4.14
C THR A 147 -7.43 7.10 -3.25
N ILE A 148 -8.23 6.34 -2.51
CA ILE A 148 -7.79 5.13 -1.81
C ILE A 148 -8.32 3.92 -2.58
N SER A 149 -7.50 2.89 -2.72
CA SER A 149 -7.87 1.63 -3.34
C SER A 149 -8.09 0.57 -2.27
N THR A 150 -9.28 -0.02 -2.23
CA THR A 150 -9.59 -1.15 -1.35
C THR A 150 -10.43 -2.19 -2.09
N ARG A 151 -10.77 -3.30 -1.42
CA ARG A 151 -11.72 -4.28 -1.93
C ARG A 151 -12.84 -4.51 -0.93
N TYR A 152 -14.02 -4.88 -1.42
CA TYR A 152 -15.19 -5.21 -0.62
C TYR A 152 -15.90 -6.43 -1.21
N LEU A 153 -16.73 -7.09 -0.40
CA LEU A 153 -17.58 -8.19 -0.85
C LEU A 153 -18.92 -7.65 -1.35
N SER A 154 -19.23 -7.84 -2.64
CA SER A 154 -20.55 -7.50 -3.17
C SER A 154 -21.54 -8.61 -2.86
N LEU A 155 -22.66 -8.27 -2.23
CA LEU A 155 -23.71 -9.26 -1.96
C LEU A 155 -24.36 -9.80 -3.25
N LYS A 156 -24.29 -9.05 -4.37
CA LYS A 156 -24.78 -9.50 -5.68
C LYS A 156 -24.08 -10.75 -6.19
N ASP A 157 -22.80 -10.88 -5.87
CA ASP A 157 -21.97 -11.99 -6.36
C ASP A 157 -22.15 -13.26 -5.53
N ILE A 158 -22.60 -13.12 -4.27
CA ILE A 158 -22.68 -14.24 -3.33
C ILE A 158 -24.09 -14.70 -3.04
N VAL A 159 -25.10 -13.83 -3.06
CA VAL A 159 -26.49 -14.22 -2.76
C VAL A 159 -27.16 -14.81 -4.00
N ASN A 160 -27.98 -15.84 -3.83
CA ASN A 160 -28.77 -16.38 -4.95
C ASN A 160 -29.73 -15.29 -5.48
N PRO A 161 -29.65 -14.90 -6.77
CA PRO A 161 -30.51 -13.86 -7.35
C PRO A 161 -32.01 -14.19 -7.31
N GLU A 162 -32.39 -15.45 -7.11
CA GLU A 162 -33.80 -15.87 -7.02
C GLU A 162 -34.42 -15.61 -5.64
N LEU A 163 -33.62 -15.27 -4.62
CA LEU A 163 -34.13 -14.99 -3.27
C LEU A 163 -34.70 -13.58 -3.18
N SER A 164 -35.85 -13.47 -2.51
CA SER A 164 -36.42 -12.18 -2.12
C SER A 164 -35.64 -11.53 -0.98
N GLU A 165 -35.77 -10.20 -0.83
CA GLU A 165 -35.16 -9.44 0.25
C GLU A 165 -35.41 -10.07 1.63
N ALA A 166 -36.68 -10.39 1.94
CA ALA A 166 -37.08 -10.99 3.21
C ALA A 166 -36.44 -12.37 3.47
N GLU A 167 -36.24 -13.19 2.43
CA GLU A 167 -35.57 -14.48 2.57
C GLU A 167 -34.06 -14.34 2.85
N VAL A 168 -33.43 -13.32 2.26
CA VAL A 168 -32.03 -12.99 2.52
C VAL A 168 -31.86 -12.44 3.94
N GLU A 169 -32.76 -11.57 4.39
CA GLU A 169 -32.78 -11.04 5.76
C GLU A 169 -32.89 -12.18 6.80
N LYS A 170 -33.83 -13.11 6.59
CA LYS A 170 -33.98 -14.29 7.46
C LYS A 170 -32.72 -15.15 7.52
N LYS A 171 -32.00 -15.28 6.41
CA LYS A 171 -30.70 -15.96 6.42
C LYS A 171 -29.66 -15.19 7.24
N ILE A 172 -29.60 -13.87 7.12
CA ILE A 172 -28.67 -13.03 7.89
C ILE A 172 -28.91 -13.15 9.40
N GLU A 173 -30.17 -13.22 9.83
CA GLU A 173 -30.52 -13.43 11.24
C GLU A 173 -29.90 -14.72 11.80
N SER A 174 -29.86 -15.78 10.98
CA SER A 174 -29.28 -17.07 11.37
C SER A 174 -27.75 -17.11 11.43
N LEU A 175 -27.06 -16.11 10.85
CA LEU A 175 -25.59 -16.07 10.82
C LEU A 175 -25.00 -15.78 12.20
N TYR A 176 -23.78 -16.25 12.43
CA TYR A 176 -23.05 -16.04 13.68
C TYR A 176 -22.18 -14.77 13.63
N PHE A 177 -22.81 -13.64 13.30
CA PHE A 177 -22.24 -12.30 13.42
C PHE A 177 -22.74 -11.58 14.69
N ASP A 178 -21.94 -10.65 15.21
CA ASP A 178 -22.39 -9.74 16.27
C ASP A 178 -23.47 -8.78 15.76
N GLN A 179 -24.22 -8.17 16.69
CA GLN A 179 -25.38 -7.33 16.32
C GLN A 179 -24.99 -6.16 15.41
N LYS A 180 -23.81 -5.56 15.61
CA LYS A 180 -23.34 -4.43 14.80
C LYS A 180 -23.08 -4.89 13.36
N SER A 181 -22.36 -5.99 13.19
CA SER A 181 -22.12 -6.62 11.87
C SER A 181 -23.41 -7.03 11.17
N LYS A 182 -24.38 -7.63 11.88
CA LYS A 182 -25.69 -7.95 11.30
C LYS A 182 -26.43 -6.72 10.79
N ASN A 183 -26.43 -5.64 11.56
CA ASN A 183 -27.04 -4.38 11.14
C ASN A 183 -26.40 -3.83 9.84
N TYR A 184 -25.08 -3.95 9.69
CA TYR A 184 -24.41 -3.59 8.43
C TYR A 184 -24.80 -4.51 7.27
N LEU A 185 -24.92 -5.83 7.49
CA LEU A 185 -25.42 -6.76 6.47
C LEU A 185 -26.84 -6.42 6.02
N PHE A 186 -27.76 -6.09 6.95
CA PHE A 186 -29.11 -5.65 6.59
C PHE A 186 -29.10 -4.37 5.73
N ARG A 187 -28.23 -3.41 6.05
CA ARG A 187 -28.05 -2.21 5.22
C ARG A 187 -27.53 -2.56 3.82
N LEU A 188 -26.58 -3.49 3.71
CA LEU A 188 -26.07 -3.96 2.42
C LEU A 188 -27.11 -4.69 1.59
N VAL A 189 -27.99 -5.46 2.22
CA VAL A 189 -29.12 -6.09 1.53
C VAL A 189 -30.04 -5.04 0.91
N LYS A 190 -30.35 -3.96 1.64
CA LYS A 190 -31.13 -2.86 1.06
C LYS A 190 -30.43 -2.25 -0.15
N ILE A 191 -29.11 -2.06 -0.09
CA ILE A 191 -28.31 -1.54 -1.22
C ILE A 191 -28.31 -2.53 -2.40
N LEU A 192 -28.22 -3.82 -2.11
CA LEU A 192 -28.29 -4.91 -3.10
C LEU A 192 -29.58 -4.86 -3.90
N PHE A 193 -30.73 -4.72 -3.22
CA PHE A 193 -32.06 -4.75 -3.84
C PHE A 193 -32.56 -3.39 -4.34
N ALA A 194 -31.95 -2.28 -3.94
CA ALA A 194 -32.38 -0.93 -4.32
C ALA A 194 -31.89 -0.45 -5.70
N GLY A 195 -30.89 -1.09 -6.33
CA GLY A 195 -30.29 -0.52 -7.55
C GLY A 195 -29.40 -1.43 -8.40
N THR A 196 -28.96 -0.87 -9.53
CA THR A 196 -28.05 -1.46 -10.52
C THR A 196 -26.61 -1.64 -9.98
N PRO A 197 -25.73 -2.42 -10.63
CA PRO A 197 -24.33 -2.56 -10.19
C PRO A 197 -23.54 -1.24 -10.14
N ALA A 198 -23.85 -0.28 -11.02
CA ALA A 198 -23.19 1.02 -11.02
C ALA A 198 -23.60 1.89 -9.81
N GLU A 199 -24.88 1.83 -9.44
CA GLU A 199 -25.39 2.51 -8.25
C GLU A 199 -24.82 1.91 -6.97
N GLU A 200 -24.72 0.58 -6.88
CA GLU A 200 -24.04 -0.11 -5.76
C GLU A 200 -22.60 0.40 -5.60
N GLN A 201 -21.82 0.47 -6.68
CA GLN A 201 -20.45 0.95 -6.61
C GLN A 201 -20.37 2.40 -6.09
N THR A 202 -21.32 3.24 -6.50
CA THR A 202 -21.39 4.65 -6.06
C THR A 202 -21.76 4.74 -4.58
N ILE A 203 -22.77 3.99 -4.14
CA ILE A 203 -23.20 3.94 -2.74
C ILE A 203 -22.08 3.41 -1.85
N VAL A 204 -21.44 2.31 -2.24
CA VAL A 204 -20.34 1.71 -1.48
C VAL A 204 -19.15 2.68 -1.43
N SER A 205 -18.83 3.40 -2.51
CA SER A 205 -17.78 4.44 -2.50
C SER A 205 -18.08 5.54 -1.48
N ASN A 206 -19.33 5.98 -1.39
CA ASN A 206 -19.76 6.97 -0.40
C ASN A 206 -19.69 6.41 1.03
N LEU A 207 -20.05 5.15 1.25
CA LEU A 207 -19.91 4.48 2.56
C LEU A 207 -18.45 4.43 2.99
N PHE A 208 -17.53 4.08 2.08
CA PHE A 208 -16.09 4.09 2.38
C PHE A 208 -15.56 5.50 2.72
N SER A 209 -16.12 6.53 2.10
CA SER A 209 -15.67 7.93 2.29
C SER A 209 -16.23 8.56 3.56
N HIS A 210 -17.42 8.16 4.01
CA HIS A 210 -18.16 8.87 5.06
C HIS A 210 -18.54 8.02 6.28
N GLU A 211 -18.50 6.69 6.20
CA GLU A 211 -18.83 5.78 7.31
C GLU A 211 -17.64 4.85 7.63
N PRO A 212 -16.62 5.31 8.39
CA PRO A 212 -15.37 4.56 8.60
C PRO A 212 -15.58 3.19 9.28
N GLU A 213 -16.51 3.09 10.23
CA GLU A 213 -16.81 1.81 10.88
C GLU A 213 -17.44 0.80 9.91
N PHE A 214 -18.30 1.28 9.00
CA PHE A 214 -18.89 0.45 7.96
C PHE A 214 -17.82 0.04 6.94
N ALA A 215 -16.94 0.95 6.56
CA ALA A 215 -15.81 0.70 5.67
C ALA A 215 -14.91 -0.44 6.18
N VAL A 216 -14.58 -0.43 7.48
CA VAL A 216 -13.82 -1.51 8.13
C VAL A 216 -14.59 -2.85 8.09
N PHE A 217 -15.91 -2.82 8.34
CA PHE A 217 -16.73 -4.02 8.21
C PHE A 217 -16.68 -4.61 6.79
N LEU A 218 -16.86 -3.78 5.76
CA LEU A 218 -16.84 -4.17 4.35
C LEU A 218 -15.50 -4.67 3.84
N ARG A 219 -14.41 -4.11 4.38
CA ARG A 219 -13.04 -4.48 4.03
C ARG A 219 -12.61 -5.76 4.70
N ASP A 220 -12.95 -5.93 5.97
CA ASP A 220 -12.36 -6.98 6.80
C ASP A 220 -13.40 -8.02 7.25
N GLN A 221 -14.41 -7.60 7.99
CA GLN A 221 -15.28 -8.50 8.75
C GLN A 221 -16.21 -9.33 7.86
N ILE A 222 -16.62 -8.78 6.72
CA ILE A 222 -17.54 -9.44 5.80
C ILE A 222 -16.95 -10.70 5.14
N PHE A 223 -15.62 -10.81 5.07
CA PHE A 223 -14.93 -11.94 4.44
C PHE A 223 -14.77 -13.16 5.34
N LYS A 224 -15.15 -13.07 6.62
CA LYS A 224 -15.08 -14.18 7.58
C LYS A 224 -15.91 -15.37 7.10
N ILE A 225 -15.49 -16.58 7.51
CA ILE A 225 -16.19 -17.84 7.17
C ILE A 225 -17.70 -17.82 7.50
N GLU A 226 -18.14 -17.00 8.46
CA GLU A 226 -19.55 -16.85 8.83
C GLU A 226 -20.45 -16.32 7.71
N ILE A 227 -19.90 -15.71 6.65
CA ILE A 227 -20.68 -15.31 5.47
C ILE A 227 -21.07 -16.48 4.56
N LEU A 228 -20.41 -17.64 4.73
CA LEU A 228 -20.56 -18.82 3.86
C LEU A 228 -22.00 -19.28 3.63
N PRO A 229 -22.93 -19.27 4.61
CA PRO A 229 -24.32 -19.66 4.36
C PRO A 229 -25.09 -18.74 3.40
N LEU A 230 -24.60 -17.52 3.15
CA LEU A 230 -25.14 -16.65 2.12
C LEU A 230 -24.61 -16.97 0.72
N ILE A 231 -23.44 -17.59 0.61
CA ILE A 231 -22.79 -17.90 -0.67
C ILE A 231 -23.53 -19.04 -1.37
N HIS A 232 -24.02 -18.76 -2.57
CA HIS A 232 -24.67 -19.75 -3.42
C HIS A 232 -23.67 -20.50 -4.33
N GLY A 233 -24.10 -21.66 -4.83
CA GLY A 233 -23.34 -22.45 -5.79
C GLY A 233 -22.33 -23.44 -5.18
N PRO A 234 -21.59 -24.18 -6.03
CA PRO A 234 -20.68 -25.26 -5.62
C PRO A 234 -19.32 -24.78 -5.08
N PHE A 235 -19.24 -23.51 -4.66
CA PHE A 235 -18.01 -22.86 -4.18
C PHE A 235 -17.31 -23.69 -3.09
N LEU A 236 -18.05 -24.08 -2.06
CA LEU A 236 -17.52 -24.81 -0.92
C LEU A 236 -17.08 -26.23 -1.28
N ASN A 237 -17.80 -26.90 -2.19
CA ASN A 237 -17.47 -28.27 -2.60
C ASN A 237 -16.07 -28.35 -3.23
N ARG A 238 -15.68 -27.37 -4.06
CA ARG A 238 -14.34 -27.30 -4.67
C ARG A 238 -13.21 -27.24 -3.64
N ILE A 239 -13.43 -26.54 -2.53
CA ILE A 239 -12.45 -26.40 -1.45
C ILE A 239 -12.39 -27.70 -0.63
N LEU A 240 -13.55 -28.18 -0.19
CA LEU A 240 -13.65 -29.39 0.64
C LEU A 240 -13.19 -30.66 -0.08
N THR A 241 -13.22 -30.69 -1.42
CA THR A 241 -12.75 -31.84 -2.22
C THR A 241 -11.23 -31.93 -2.29
N THR A 242 -10.53 -30.80 -2.28
CA THR A 242 -9.08 -30.71 -2.50
C THR A 242 -8.28 -30.65 -1.19
N MET A 243 -8.90 -30.23 -0.10
CA MET A 243 -8.27 -30.06 1.20
C MET A 243 -8.07 -31.38 1.97
N ASP A 244 -6.97 -31.49 2.73
CA ASP A 244 -6.68 -32.63 3.61
C ASP A 244 -7.76 -32.76 4.70
N GLU A 245 -8.41 -33.92 4.74
CA GLU A 245 -9.50 -34.24 5.66
C GLU A 245 -9.13 -34.06 7.13
N ARG A 246 -7.85 -34.29 7.49
CA ARG A 246 -7.34 -34.12 8.86
C ARG A 246 -7.31 -32.66 9.30
N ILE A 247 -7.12 -31.74 8.36
CA ILE A 247 -7.15 -30.30 8.63
C ILE A 247 -8.61 -29.85 8.79
N ILE A 248 -9.50 -30.29 7.89
CA ILE A 248 -10.94 -30.03 8.01
C ILE A 248 -11.42 -30.51 9.38
N ARG A 249 -11.01 -31.72 9.80
CA ARG A 249 -11.34 -32.30 11.10
C ARG A 249 -10.87 -31.46 12.28
N PHE A 250 -9.69 -30.86 12.20
CA PHE A 250 -9.16 -30.01 13.26
C PHE A 250 -9.99 -28.73 13.45
N SER A 251 -10.43 -28.12 12.36
CA SER A 251 -11.26 -26.90 12.37
C SER A 251 -12.73 -27.18 12.70
N TYR A 252 -13.28 -28.31 12.23
CA TYR A 252 -14.71 -28.64 12.30
C TYR A 252 -15.39 -28.38 13.65
N PRO A 253 -14.83 -28.77 14.81
CA PRO A 253 -15.48 -28.56 16.11
C PRO A 253 -15.72 -27.09 16.43
N LYS A 254 -14.84 -26.19 15.98
CA LYS A 254 -14.84 -24.76 16.30
C LYS A 254 -15.82 -23.95 15.44
N LEU A 255 -16.27 -24.53 14.32
CA LEU A 255 -17.18 -23.87 13.39
C LEU A 255 -18.55 -23.63 14.01
N SER A 256 -19.17 -22.52 13.61
CA SER A 256 -20.54 -22.19 14.00
C SER A 256 -21.53 -23.21 13.42
N PRO A 257 -22.70 -23.41 14.06
CA PRO A 257 -23.72 -24.33 13.54
C PRO A 257 -24.17 -24.04 12.09
N PRO A 258 -24.39 -22.77 11.66
CA PRO A 258 -24.72 -22.46 10.28
C PRO A 258 -23.65 -22.89 9.28
N VAL A 259 -22.37 -22.70 9.62
CA VAL A 259 -21.23 -23.10 8.77
C VAL A 259 -21.13 -24.62 8.69
N LYS A 260 -21.31 -25.34 9.80
CA LYS A 260 -21.33 -26.82 9.84
C LYS A 260 -22.42 -27.37 8.92
N ALA A 261 -23.64 -26.88 9.06
CA ALA A 261 -24.77 -27.32 8.22
C ALA A 261 -24.47 -27.13 6.73
N MET A 262 -23.76 -26.04 6.37
CA MET A 262 -23.38 -25.80 4.98
C MET A 262 -22.29 -26.77 4.48
N ILE A 263 -21.30 -27.09 5.32
CA ILE A 263 -20.30 -28.12 5.00
C ILE A 263 -20.99 -29.47 4.77
N GLU A 264 -21.84 -29.89 5.71
CA GLU A 264 -22.57 -31.18 5.66
C GLU A 264 -23.42 -31.31 4.40
N LYS A 265 -24.04 -30.22 3.94
CA LYS A 265 -24.84 -30.19 2.70
C LYS A 265 -23.98 -30.32 1.43
N ASN A 266 -22.71 -29.90 1.47
CA ASN A 266 -21.84 -29.84 0.29
C ASN A 266 -20.93 -31.06 0.10
N ILE A 267 -20.91 -32.01 1.05
CA ILE A 267 -20.11 -33.23 0.95
C ILE A 267 -20.98 -34.47 1.13
N SER A 268 -20.52 -35.61 0.61
CA SER A 268 -21.23 -36.86 0.81
C SER A 268 -21.17 -37.32 2.27
N LYS A 269 -22.19 -38.05 2.73
CA LYS A 269 -22.23 -38.63 4.09
C LYS A 269 -20.99 -39.50 4.38
N ASN A 270 -20.50 -40.23 3.38
CA ASN A 270 -19.30 -41.06 3.49
C ASN A 270 -18.04 -40.21 3.70
N LYS A 271 -17.90 -39.11 2.94
CA LYS A 271 -16.76 -38.20 3.11
C LYS A 271 -16.79 -37.49 4.46
N LEU A 272 -17.96 -37.03 4.90
CA LEU A 272 -18.12 -36.45 6.23
C LEU A 272 -17.69 -37.43 7.32
N LYS A 273 -18.10 -38.69 7.21
CA LYS A 273 -17.68 -39.75 8.15
C LYS A 273 -16.15 -39.91 8.16
N ASN A 274 -15.53 -40.01 6.98
CA ASN A 274 -14.07 -40.12 6.87
C ASN A 274 -13.33 -38.94 7.51
N ILE A 275 -13.82 -37.71 7.32
CA ILE A 275 -13.28 -36.52 7.98
C ILE A 275 -13.39 -36.64 9.50
N LEU A 276 -14.55 -37.04 10.02
CA LEU A 276 -14.78 -37.15 11.47
C LEU A 276 -13.93 -38.25 12.13
N ASP A 277 -13.71 -39.35 11.41
CA ASP A 277 -12.92 -40.50 11.84
C ASP A 277 -11.41 -40.30 11.67
N SER A 278 -11.00 -39.30 10.86
CA SER A 278 -9.59 -38.98 10.62
C SER A 278 -8.90 -38.38 11.85
N PRO A 279 -7.59 -38.64 12.07
CA PRO A 279 -6.85 -38.00 13.15
C PRO A 279 -6.71 -36.49 12.89
N PRO A 280 -6.99 -35.62 13.86
CA PRO A 280 -6.90 -34.17 13.65
C PRO A 280 -5.45 -33.74 13.44
N LYS A 281 -5.18 -32.99 12.37
CA LYS A 281 -3.89 -32.37 12.09
C LYS A 281 -4.01 -30.87 12.35
N LYS A 282 -3.23 -30.35 13.29
CA LYS A 282 -3.15 -28.89 13.53
C LYS A 282 -2.63 -28.23 12.23
N PRO A 283 -3.41 -27.33 11.61
CA PRO A 283 -2.98 -26.61 10.42
C PRO A 283 -1.83 -25.67 10.76
N GLU A 284 -1.04 -25.37 9.74
CA GLU A 284 -0.10 -24.27 9.78
C GLU A 284 -0.85 -22.93 9.63
N LEU A 285 -0.18 -21.82 9.95
CA LEU A 285 -0.77 -20.49 9.80
C LEU A 285 -1.14 -20.22 8.34
N GLY A 286 -2.40 -19.88 8.08
CA GLY A 286 -2.93 -19.66 6.74
C GLY A 286 -3.46 -20.91 6.03
N GLU A 287 -3.31 -22.10 6.61
CA GLU A 287 -3.76 -23.38 6.03
C GLU A 287 -4.99 -23.96 6.73
N SER A 288 -5.53 -23.29 7.75
CA SER A 288 -6.77 -23.74 8.38
C SER A 288 -7.94 -23.67 7.39
N LEU A 289 -9.01 -24.41 7.68
CA LEU A 289 -10.21 -24.42 6.84
C LEU A 289 -10.83 -23.03 6.75
N GLU A 290 -10.90 -22.34 7.89
CA GLU A 290 -11.40 -20.98 8.01
C GLU A 290 -10.61 -20.04 7.10
N GLU A 291 -9.28 -20.02 7.24
CA GLU A 291 -8.42 -19.13 6.48
C GLU A 291 -8.44 -19.43 4.97
N THR A 292 -8.52 -20.71 4.61
CA THR A 292 -8.60 -21.16 3.21
C THR A 292 -9.91 -20.70 2.57
N ILE A 293 -11.04 -20.87 3.26
CA ILE A 293 -12.35 -20.41 2.80
C ILE A 293 -12.36 -18.89 2.70
N GLU A 294 -11.92 -18.16 3.73
CA GLU A 294 -11.85 -16.68 3.71
C GLU A 294 -11.02 -16.16 2.52
N LYS A 295 -9.86 -16.78 2.27
CA LYS A 295 -9.00 -16.45 1.12
C LYS A 295 -9.69 -16.70 -0.21
N GLU A 296 -10.39 -17.82 -0.35
CA GLU A 296 -11.13 -18.15 -1.57
C GLU A 296 -12.38 -17.26 -1.74
N ILE A 297 -13.06 -16.86 -0.66
CA ILE A 297 -14.15 -15.88 -0.73
C ILE A 297 -13.61 -14.55 -1.24
N PHE A 298 -12.51 -14.08 -0.64
CA PHE A 298 -11.85 -12.84 -1.06
C PHE A 298 -11.38 -12.94 -2.53
N ARG A 299 -10.84 -14.08 -2.95
CA ARG A 299 -10.39 -14.29 -4.33
C ARG A 299 -11.51 -14.18 -5.34
N ASN A 300 -12.60 -14.91 -5.11
CA ASN A 300 -13.66 -15.11 -6.09
C ASN A 300 -14.69 -13.97 -6.09
N PHE A 301 -14.91 -13.32 -4.95
CA PHE A 301 -16.06 -12.41 -4.77
C PHE A 301 -15.67 -10.98 -4.35
N SER A 302 -14.39 -10.67 -4.12
CA SER A 302 -13.99 -9.29 -3.80
C SER A 302 -13.96 -8.40 -5.04
N ARG A 303 -14.64 -7.25 -4.96
CA ARG A 303 -14.61 -6.20 -5.98
C ARG A 303 -13.66 -5.09 -5.57
N LYS A 304 -12.87 -4.60 -6.53
CA LYS A 304 -12.00 -3.44 -6.32
C LYS A 304 -12.84 -2.17 -6.31
N ILE A 305 -12.61 -1.30 -5.34
CA ILE A 305 -13.22 0.02 -5.28
C ILE A 305 -12.15 1.09 -5.09
N TYR A 306 -12.38 2.23 -5.73
CA TYR A 306 -11.64 3.45 -5.48
C TYR A 306 -12.65 4.47 -4.96
N TYR A 307 -12.31 5.11 -3.86
CA TYR A 307 -13.13 6.16 -3.28
C TYR A 307 -12.27 7.40 -3.03
N GLU A 308 -12.90 8.55 -3.12
CA GLU A 308 -12.23 9.84 -3.04
C GLU A 308 -12.15 10.29 -1.58
N THR A 309 -10.95 10.66 -1.14
CA THR A 309 -10.71 11.16 0.22
C THR A 309 -10.30 12.63 0.25
N GLY A 310 -10.09 13.22 -0.92
CA GLY A 310 -9.72 14.62 -1.04
C GLY A 310 -9.21 14.97 -2.43
N ILE A 311 -8.55 16.11 -2.53
CA ILE A 311 -7.94 16.61 -3.76
C ILE A 311 -6.50 17.00 -3.44
N PHE A 312 -5.57 16.71 -4.35
CA PHE A 312 -4.19 17.13 -4.24
C PHE A 312 -3.72 17.83 -5.52
N PRO A 313 -2.83 18.82 -5.41
CA PRO A 313 -2.23 19.45 -6.58
C PRO A 313 -1.19 18.50 -7.20
N ILE A 314 -1.16 18.48 -8.52
CA ILE A 314 -0.10 17.86 -9.31
C ILE A 314 0.41 18.87 -10.32
N TYR A 315 1.71 18.90 -10.53
CA TYR A 315 2.36 19.87 -11.40
C TYR A 315 2.95 19.21 -12.63
N ARG A 316 3.23 20.02 -13.65
CA ARG A 316 3.97 19.62 -14.85
C ARG A 316 4.72 20.83 -15.40
N GLU A 317 5.81 20.52 -16.10
CA GLU A 317 6.46 21.50 -16.97
C GLU A 317 5.61 21.76 -18.21
N ARG A 318 5.84 22.90 -18.89
CA ARG A 318 5.22 23.16 -20.19
C ARG A 318 5.80 22.18 -21.19
N ILE A 319 4.96 21.31 -21.75
CA ILE A 319 5.32 20.46 -22.88
C ILE A 319 4.64 21.07 -24.11
N ASP A 320 5.37 21.17 -25.22
CA ASP A 320 4.89 21.77 -26.48
C ASP A 320 3.50 21.25 -26.90
N GLU A 321 2.72 22.19 -27.40
CA GLU A 321 1.30 22.13 -27.72
C GLU A 321 0.97 20.98 -28.70
N SER A 322 0.18 19.98 -28.25
CA SER A 322 -0.65 19.17 -29.16
C SER A 322 -1.68 18.25 -28.51
N LYS A 323 -1.75 18.09 -27.17
CA LYS A 323 -2.67 17.10 -26.56
C LYS A 323 -3.40 17.49 -25.27
N LEU A 324 -3.45 18.76 -24.89
CA LEU A 324 -4.03 19.14 -23.58
C LEU A 324 -4.94 20.36 -23.67
N ASP A 325 -6.14 20.20 -23.10
CA ASP A 325 -7.11 21.28 -22.88
C ASP A 325 -6.45 22.42 -22.07
N PRO A 326 -6.29 23.62 -22.66
CA PRO A 326 -5.68 24.78 -22.01
C PRO A 326 -6.50 25.32 -20.84
N SER A 327 -7.77 24.92 -20.71
CA SER A 327 -8.76 25.49 -19.80
C SER A 327 -8.66 25.02 -18.34
N GLN A 328 -7.74 24.10 -18.01
CA GLN A 328 -7.69 23.47 -16.67
C GLN A 328 -6.36 23.59 -15.92
N SER A 329 -5.34 24.29 -16.45
CA SER A 329 -4.04 24.40 -15.78
C SER A 329 -3.75 25.80 -15.27
N ILE A 330 -3.52 25.92 -13.97
CA ILE A 330 -3.19 27.19 -13.30
C ILE A 330 -1.67 27.36 -13.31
N GLU A 331 -1.17 28.40 -13.94
CA GLU A 331 0.25 28.76 -13.88
C GLU A 331 0.63 29.14 -12.45
N THR A 332 1.67 28.53 -11.91
CA THR A 332 2.14 28.74 -10.54
C THR A 332 3.63 29.01 -10.55
N GLN A 333 4.00 30.14 -9.95
CA GLN A 333 5.39 30.56 -9.79
C GLN A 333 5.97 29.96 -8.51
N PHE A 334 7.22 29.50 -8.58
CA PHE A 334 7.95 28.91 -7.48
C PHE A 334 9.33 29.54 -7.35
N GLN A 335 9.82 29.58 -6.11
CA GLN A 335 11.18 29.98 -5.77
C GLN A 335 11.83 28.86 -4.96
N SER A 336 12.93 28.32 -5.48
CA SER A 336 13.73 27.32 -4.78
C SER A 336 14.53 27.96 -3.65
N VAL A 337 14.81 27.18 -2.60
CA VAL A 337 15.73 27.57 -1.52
C VAL A 337 17.15 27.77 -2.07
N GLN A 338 17.93 28.68 -1.48
CA GLN A 338 19.24 29.07 -2.02
C GLN A 338 20.29 27.94 -1.99
N ARG A 339 20.26 27.10 -0.96
CA ARG A 339 21.24 26.02 -0.73
C ARG A 339 20.65 24.66 -1.04
N THR A 340 20.40 24.37 -2.32
CA THR A 340 19.81 23.08 -2.72
C THR A 340 20.79 21.92 -2.58
N GLU A 341 22.10 22.19 -2.60
CA GLU A 341 23.17 21.22 -2.47
C GLU A 341 23.22 20.49 -1.11
N ARG A 342 22.49 20.99 -0.11
CA ARG A 342 22.38 20.32 1.21
C ARG A 342 21.43 19.12 1.20
N PHE A 343 20.67 18.93 0.12
CA PHE A 343 19.65 17.88 0.09
C PHE A 343 20.17 16.64 -0.61
N ASN A 344 20.04 15.50 0.06
CA ASN A 344 20.43 14.19 -0.44
C ASN A 344 19.18 13.34 -0.64
N LEU A 345 18.82 13.08 -1.90
CA LEU A 345 17.83 12.08 -2.24
C LEU A 345 18.51 10.73 -2.44
N GLN A 346 18.33 9.83 -1.49
CA GLN A 346 18.80 8.45 -1.55
C GLN A 346 17.68 7.58 -2.10
N ILE A 347 17.95 6.75 -3.10
CA ILE A 347 16.98 5.84 -3.70
C ILE A 347 17.59 4.44 -3.77
N GLU A 348 16.82 3.45 -3.38
CA GLU A 348 17.11 2.04 -3.58
C GLU A 348 16.07 1.41 -4.50
N GLY A 349 16.53 0.60 -5.46
CA GLY A 349 15.69 -0.02 -6.47
C GLY A 349 15.48 0.87 -7.70
N THR A 350 14.26 0.90 -8.23
CA THR A 350 13.95 1.61 -9.47
C THR A 350 13.98 3.14 -9.28
N PRO A 351 14.74 3.92 -10.05
CA PRO A 351 14.82 5.37 -9.93
C PRO A 351 13.60 6.07 -10.56
N ALA A 352 12.40 5.77 -10.05
CA ALA A 352 11.11 6.23 -10.55
C ALA A 352 10.74 7.67 -10.13
N ILE A 353 11.56 8.29 -9.28
CA ILE A 353 11.40 9.67 -8.82
C ILE A 353 12.73 10.41 -8.79
N VAL A 354 12.68 11.73 -8.91
CA VAL A 354 13.82 12.63 -8.71
C VAL A 354 13.39 13.85 -7.90
N LEU A 355 14.32 14.43 -7.14
CA LEU A 355 14.08 15.65 -6.38
C LEU A 355 14.07 16.85 -7.34
N TYR A 356 12.88 17.34 -7.68
CA TYR A 356 12.72 18.39 -8.66
C TYR A 356 13.19 19.74 -8.12
N ALA A 357 12.63 20.18 -6.99
CA ALA A 357 12.97 21.42 -6.31
C ALA A 357 12.51 21.38 -4.84
N ILE A 358 13.05 22.26 -4.01
CA ILE A 358 12.58 22.49 -2.64
C ILE A 358 12.37 23.98 -2.48
N THR A 359 11.20 24.36 -1.97
CA THR A 359 10.85 25.75 -1.62
C THR A 359 10.83 25.90 -0.10
N GLU A 360 10.50 27.09 0.38
CA GLU A 360 10.36 27.35 1.82
C GLU A 360 9.29 26.49 2.51
N ASN A 361 8.32 25.95 1.75
CA ASN A 361 7.18 25.23 2.30
C ASN A 361 6.80 23.95 1.52
N LYS A 362 7.52 23.60 0.46
CA LYS A 362 7.20 22.44 -0.39
C LYS A 362 8.44 21.69 -0.84
N ILE A 363 8.31 20.37 -0.91
CA ILE A 363 9.25 19.46 -1.56
C ILE A 363 8.56 18.96 -2.83
N LEU A 364 9.22 19.14 -3.97
CA LEU A 364 8.68 18.76 -5.27
C LEU A 364 9.44 17.53 -5.79
N PHE A 365 8.71 16.45 -6.07
CA PHE A 365 9.26 15.22 -6.66
C PHE A 365 8.73 15.02 -8.07
N GLN A 366 9.63 14.95 -9.05
CA GLN A 366 9.24 14.60 -10.42
C GLN A 366 9.24 13.08 -10.58
N VAL A 367 8.16 12.55 -11.12
CA VAL A 367 7.96 11.14 -11.43
C VAL A 367 8.55 10.85 -12.82
N THR A 368 9.47 9.90 -12.91
CA THR A 368 10.19 9.55 -14.15
C THR A 368 9.57 8.34 -14.86
N GLU A 369 8.89 7.46 -14.12
CA GLU A 369 8.22 6.27 -14.63
C GLU A 369 6.76 6.23 -14.17
N TRP A 370 5.92 5.40 -14.79
CA TRP A 370 4.54 5.25 -14.30
C TRP A 370 4.51 4.55 -12.93
N ILE A 371 4.03 5.25 -11.91
CA ILE A 371 3.92 4.73 -10.55
C ILE A 371 2.47 4.30 -10.27
N GLU A 372 2.29 3.04 -9.89
CA GLU A 372 0.97 2.52 -9.49
C GLU A 372 0.57 3.03 -8.11
N ILE A 373 1.53 3.05 -7.18
CA ILE A 373 1.34 3.46 -5.78
C ILE A 373 2.65 4.05 -5.26
N VAL A 374 2.58 5.18 -4.58
CA VAL A 374 3.70 5.78 -3.84
C VAL A 374 3.19 6.33 -2.53
N ARG A 375 3.96 6.06 -1.48
CA ARG A 375 3.75 6.53 -0.12
C ARG A 375 4.97 7.33 0.32
N MET A 376 4.73 8.45 0.99
CA MET A 376 5.76 9.29 1.57
C MET A 376 5.36 9.62 3.01
N ASP A 377 6.24 9.30 3.95
CA ASP A 377 6.10 9.60 5.36
C ASP A 377 7.13 10.68 5.72
N ASN A 378 6.65 11.90 5.96
CA ASN A 378 7.47 13.03 6.37
C ASN A 378 7.56 13.05 7.90
N LEU A 379 8.76 12.82 8.43
CA LEU A 379 9.00 12.85 9.87
C LEU A 379 9.27 14.30 10.28
N ILE A 380 8.29 14.91 10.95
CA ILE A 380 8.39 16.25 11.51
C ILE A 380 9.15 16.19 12.85
N SER A 381 8.82 15.19 13.67
CA SER A 381 9.52 14.91 14.93
C SER A 381 9.50 13.42 15.26
N LYS A 382 10.10 13.02 16.39
CA LYS A 382 9.97 11.64 16.92
C LYS A 382 8.54 11.28 17.33
N ARG A 383 7.63 12.26 17.39
CA ARG A 383 6.23 12.10 17.83
C ARG A 383 5.21 12.43 16.75
N GLU A 384 5.65 13.08 15.67
CA GLU A 384 4.77 13.63 14.66
C GLU A 384 5.27 13.25 13.26
N ARG A 385 4.35 12.75 12.43
CA ARG A 385 4.57 12.40 11.04
C ARG A 385 3.42 12.92 10.19
N ASP A 386 3.72 13.31 8.96
CA ASP A 386 2.73 13.58 7.92
C ASP A 386 2.80 12.51 6.84
N GLU A 387 1.65 11.90 6.54
CA GLU A 387 1.55 10.81 5.56
C GLU A 387 0.92 11.29 4.26
N GLN A 388 1.65 11.11 3.16
CA GLN A 388 1.16 11.35 1.81
C GLN A 388 1.11 10.05 1.02
N PHE A 389 0.01 9.86 0.31
CA PHE A 389 -0.29 8.64 -0.43
C PHE A 389 -0.89 8.99 -1.78
N PHE A 390 -0.34 8.41 -2.85
CA PHE A 390 -0.73 8.70 -4.22
C PHE A 390 -0.86 7.41 -5.04
N LEU A 391 -1.86 7.39 -5.93
CA LEU A 391 -2.14 6.29 -6.84
C LEU A 391 -2.08 6.73 -8.30
N LYS A 392 -1.58 5.85 -9.17
CA LYS A 392 -1.62 5.99 -10.64
C LYS A 392 -1.08 7.35 -11.12
N ILE A 393 0.19 7.58 -10.81
CA ILE A 393 0.89 8.81 -11.16
C ILE A 393 1.69 8.59 -12.45
N PRO A 394 1.34 9.28 -13.55
CA PRO A 394 2.05 9.14 -14.81
C PRO A 394 3.41 9.86 -14.78
N PRO A 395 4.35 9.46 -15.66
CA PRO A 395 5.65 10.11 -15.79
C PRO A 395 5.51 11.59 -16.20
N GLY A 396 6.52 12.39 -15.85
CA GLY A 396 6.57 13.84 -16.08
C GLY A 396 5.70 14.67 -15.14
N ARG A 397 4.99 14.03 -14.21
CA ARG A 397 4.23 14.73 -13.16
C ARG A 397 5.11 15.04 -11.97
N ILE A 398 4.83 16.18 -11.34
CA ILE A 398 5.54 16.65 -10.16
C ILE A 398 4.57 16.61 -8.98
N LEU A 399 4.91 15.79 -7.99
CA LEU A 399 4.21 15.65 -6.72
C LEU A 399 4.67 16.73 -5.75
N GLU A 400 3.72 17.30 -5.01
CA GLU A 400 3.98 18.27 -3.96
C GLU A 400 3.82 17.61 -2.59
N ILE A 401 4.82 17.78 -1.74
CA ILE A 401 4.81 17.34 -0.33
C ILE A 401 5.10 18.57 0.54
N PRO A 402 4.44 18.74 1.69
CA PRO A 402 4.77 19.82 2.62
C PRO A 402 6.23 19.76 3.07
N PHE A 403 6.92 20.90 3.07
CA PHE A 403 8.23 21.07 3.70
C PHE A 403 8.05 21.81 5.02
N PHE A 404 8.60 21.26 6.10
CA PHE A 404 8.56 21.86 7.43
C PHE A 404 9.95 22.41 7.78
N PRO A 405 10.07 23.56 8.47
CA PRO A 405 11.38 24.04 8.93
C PRO A 405 12.11 23.04 9.84
N GLU A 406 11.35 22.31 10.67
CA GLU A 406 11.82 21.22 11.53
C GLU A 406 12.02 19.90 10.78
N PHE A 407 11.89 19.92 9.43
CA PHE A 407 11.99 18.76 8.55
C PHE A 407 13.15 17.90 8.96
N ARG A 408 12.83 16.66 9.36
CA ARG A 408 13.87 15.75 9.72
C ARG A 408 14.35 14.91 8.55
N LEU A 409 13.42 14.08 8.09
CA LEU A 409 13.64 13.02 7.15
C LEU A 409 12.31 12.81 6.46
N LEU A 410 12.33 12.72 5.14
CA LEU A 410 11.21 12.13 4.41
C LEU A 410 11.64 10.75 3.94
N CYS A 411 10.90 9.75 4.38
CA CYS A 411 11.04 8.38 3.91
C CYS A 411 9.88 8.09 2.94
N GLY A 412 10.12 7.32 1.90
CA GLY A 412 9.07 6.96 0.97
C GLY A 412 9.36 5.66 0.24
N ALA A 413 8.32 5.12 -0.38
CA ALA A 413 8.42 3.92 -1.20
C ALA A 413 7.35 3.92 -2.27
N GLY A 414 7.61 3.20 -3.36
CA GLY A 414 6.66 3.06 -4.46
C GLY A 414 6.77 1.74 -5.21
N ILE A 415 5.72 1.44 -5.97
CA ILE A 415 5.63 0.30 -6.89
C ILE A 415 5.25 0.85 -8.27
N THR A 416 6.05 0.54 -9.29
CA THR A 416 5.78 0.95 -10.68
C THR A 416 4.67 0.11 -11.31
N SER A 417 4.14 0.53 -12.46
CA SER A 417 3.21 -0.29 -13.26
C SER A 417 3.80 -1.65 -13.64
N GLU A 418 5.11 -1.72 -13.84
CA GLU A 418 5.87 -2.95 -14.13
C GLU A 418 6.14 -3.81 -12.89
N ARG A 419 5.55 -3.48 -11.73
CA ARG A 419 5.76 -4.17 -10.45
C ARG A 419 7.19 -4.11 -9.91
N LYS A 420 7.99 -3.15 -10.39
CA LYS A 420 9.29 -2.87 -9.79
C LYS A 420 9.11 -2.01 -8.56
N THR A 421 9.90 -2.27 -7.52
CA THR A 421 9.83 -1.59 -6.23
C THR A 421 10.96 -0.59 -6.09
N PHE A 422 10.73 0.44 -5.29
CA PHE A 422 11.75 1.38 -4.87
C PHE A 422 11.44 1.99 -3.51
N GLU A 423 12.48 2.32 -2.77
CA GLU A 423 12.42 3.08 -1.52
C GLU A 423 13.34 4.27 -1.62
N PHE A 424 13.06 5.32 -0.87
CA PHE A 424 13.90 6.50 -0.86
C PHE A 424 13.86 7.24 0.47
N CYS A 425 14.93 7.97 0.73
CA CYS A 425 15.05 8.89 1.86
C CYS A 425 15.56 10.23 1.34
N LEU A 426 14.92 11.32 1.77
CA LEU A 426 15.39 12.68 1.55
C LEU A 426 15.97 13.20 2.87
N LEU A 427 17.27 13.50 2.86
CA LEU A 427 18.00 14.10 3.98
C LEU A 427 18.28 15.57 3.69
N GLY A 428 18.12 16.44 4.68
CA GLY A 428 18.46 17.87 4.57
C GLY A 428 19.67 18.31 5.41
N PHE A 429 20.20 17.42 6.25
CA PHE A 429 21.35 17.66 7.12
C PHE A 429 21.97 16.33 7.61
N ASP A 430 23.15 16.43 8.22
CA ASP A 430 23.88 15.32 8.83
C ASP A 430 23.37 15.06 10.25
N TYR A 431 22.97 13.82 10.54
CA TYR A 431 22.22 13.41 11.74
C TYR A 431 23.04 12.76 12.84
#